data_AF-A0A2D9BFQ1-F1
#
_entry.id   AF-A0A2D9BFQ1-F1
#
_cell.length_a   1.000
_cell.length_b   1.000
_cell.length_c   1.000
_cell.angle_alpha   90.00
_cell.angle_beta   90.00
_cell.angle_gamma   90.00
#
_symmetry.space_group_name_H-M   'P 1'
#
loop_
_entity.id
_entity.type
_entity.pdbx_description
1 polymer ?
#
loop_
_entity_poly.entity_id
_entity_poly.type
_entity_poly.pdbx_seq_one_letter_code
_entity_poly.pdbx_strand_id
1 'polypeptide(L)'
;MKYQLFAFVAFLSTCVAFSQEKEQKPFSLEADYFYGSILEHNPDIAHLITDHPTGFILSYNRKTYGFNEWERRYQYPDWGFSFAYQNMKNQYLGKNYGLYGHFNWYFLNRNLVIRLGQGVAYASNPYDREKNYINNAYGTEFLSTTFLKANYVKENLYKGLGLHAGVSIIHYSNANLRAPNNSTNTWAFNVGLSYLFDHENFPDYVVKDDPPSASHAEKLKYNFVFRFGWNESDVVGQGQFPFYVASAFVDKRINYKSTFQAGVDVFFAEFLKELIYYQSIAFPDYNLSGDEDYKRVGLFIGHELRFNKVAFVSQLGYYVYYPFDFENRIYNRLGLKRYFFNDKIFASVTVKAHWAKAEGVEFGIGVRL
;
A
#
# COMPACT_ATOMS: atom_id res chain seq x y z
N MET A 1 45.90 -34.93 -25.17
CA MET A 1 44.94 -34.00 -25.82
C MET A 1 43.54 -34.59 -26.05
N LYS A 2 43.35 -35.78 -26.64
CA LYS A 2 42.00 -36.36 -26.87
C LYS A 2 41.14 -36.53 -25.59
N TYR A 3 41.73 -37.00 -24.49
CA TYR A 3 41.01 -37.20 -23.22
C TYR A 3 40.63 -35.90 -22.50
N GLN A 4 41.41 -34.83 -22.65
CA GLN A 4 41.13 -33.52 -22.05
C GLN A 4 40.02 -32.78 -22.80
N LEU A 5 39.96 -32.93 -24.13
CA LEU A 5 38.87 -32.38 -24.93
C LEU A 5 37.54 -33.07 -24.61
N PHE A 6 37.56 -34.39 -24.37
CA PHE A 6 36.37 -35.15 -23.99
C PHE A 6 35.87 -34.76 -22.59
N ALA A 7 36.77 -34.56 -21.61
CA ALA A 7 36.40 -34.08 -20.29
C ALA A 7 35.85 -32.65 -20.31
N PHE A 8 36.39 -31.77 -21.16
CA PHE A 8 35.93 -30.40 -21.32
C PHE A 8 34.54 -30.32 -21.99
N VAL A 9 34.29 -31.16 -23.00
CA VAL A 9 32.98 -31.29 -23.65
C VAL A 9 31.95 -31.95 -22.72
N ALA A 10 32.35 -32.93 -21.91
CA ALA A 10 31.49 -33.54 -20.88
C ALA A 10 31.11 -32.52 -19.79
N PHE A 11 32.07 -31.70 -19.33
CA PHE A 11 31.81 -30.64 -18.35
C PHE A 11 30.91 -29.53 -18.93
N LEU A 12 31.12 -29.13 -20.19
CA LEU A 12 30.26 -28.17 -20.89
C LEU A 12 28.85 -28.71 -21.15
N SER A 13 28.70 -30.02 -21.41
CA SER A 13 27.38 -30.65 -21.61
C SER A 13 26.62 -30.87 -20.29
N THR A 14 27.30 -31.08 -19.15
CA THR A 14 26.66 -31.06 -17.83
C THR A 14 26.16 -29.67 -17.41
N CYS A 15 26.73 -28.59 -17.96
CA CYS A 15 26.26 -27.22 -17.70
C CYS A 15 24.97 -26.85 -18.45
N VAL A 16 24.54 -27.63 -19.45
CA VAL A 16 23.33 -27.36 -20.26
C VAL A 16 22.13 -28.24 -19.86
N ALA A 17 22.34 -29.20 -18.94
CA ALA A 17 21.29 -30.08 -18.45
C ALA A 17 20.55 -29.48 -17.24
N PHE A 18 20.14 -28.22 -17.33
CA PHE A 18 19.07 -27.69 -16.49
C PHE A 18 17.78 -27.72 -17.29
N SER A 19 17.04 -28.83 -17.17
CA SER A 19 15.61 -28.81 -17.47
C SER A 19 14.93 -28.00 -16.37
N GLN A 20 15.01 -26.68 -16.47
CA GLN A 20 14.17 -25.80 -15.66
C GLN A 20 12.82 -25.74 -16.36
N GLU A 21 11.78 -26.20 -15.66
CA GLU A 21 10.40 -25.95 -16.07
C GLU A 21 10.27 -24.44 -16.35
N LYS A 22 9.96 -24.08 -17.60
CA LYS A 22 9.82 -22.69 -17.98
C LYS A 22 8.51 -22.17 -17.41
N GLU A 23 8.58 -21.18 -16.51
CA GLU A 23 7.39 -20.54 -15.94
C GLU A 23 6.51 -19.99 -17.07
N GLN A 24 5.27 -20.46 -17.13
CA GLN A 24 4.27 -19.92 -18.03
C GLN A 24 3.78 -18.57 -17.54
N LYS A 25 3.33 -17.76 -18.48
CA LYS A 25 3.14 -16.33 -18.24
C LYS A 25 1.71 -15.83 -18.51
N PRO A 26 0.66 -16.55 -18.08
CA PRO A 26 -0.72 -16.19 -18.39
C PRO A 26 -1.09 -14.82 -17.81
N PHE A 27 -1.97 -14.12 -18.53
CA PHE A 27 -2.46 -12.82 -18.10
C PHE A 27 -3.90 -12.60 -18.57
N SER A 28 -4.62 -11.72 -17.86
CA SER A 28 -5.92 -11.24 -18.28
C SER A 28 -5.96 -9.72 -18.32
N LEU A 29 -6.88 -9.20 -19.14
CA LEU A 29 -7.30 -7.81 -19.10
C LEU A 29 -8.72 -7.74 -18.56
N GLU A 30 -9.02 -6.71 -17.77
CA GLU A 30 -10.35 -6.45 -17.24
C GLU A 30 -10.75 -5.00 -17.46
N ALA A 31 -12.04 -4.78 -17.69
CA ALA A 31 -12.66 -3.48 -17.72
C ALA A 31 -13.92 -3.49 -16.85
N ASP A 32 -13.97 -2.57 -15.88
CA ASP A 32 -15.10 -2.33 -15.00
C ASP A 32 -15.69 -0.96 -15.28
N TYR A 33 -17.02 -0.87 -15.28
CA TYR A 33 -17.73 0.39 -15.06
C TYR A 33 -18.28 0.40 -13.63
N PHE A 34 -18.25 1.55 -12.97
CA PHE A 34 -18.80 1.69 -11.61
C PHE A 34 -19.64 2.96 -11.43
N TYR A 35 -20.58 2.86 -10.51
CA TYR A 35 -21.48 3.92 -10.05
C TYR A 35 -21.58 3.85 -8.52
N GLY A 36 -21.43 4.98 -7.83
CA GLY A 36 -21.33 4.97 -6.37
C GLY A 36 -21.72 6.27 -5.68
N SER A 37 -21.40 6.34 -4.39
CA SER A 37 -21.63 7.51 -3.53
C SER A 37 -20.37 7.80 -2.72
N ILE A 38 -20.08 9.08 -2.50
CA ILE A 38 -19.06 9.49 -1.55
C ILE A 38 -19.62 9.25 -0.14
N LEU A 39 -18.85 8.60 0.72
CA LEU A 39 -19.18 8.37 2.11
C LEU A 39 -18.77 9.60 2.95
N GLU A 40 -19.75 10.16 3.66
CA GLU A 40 -19.55 11.20 4.66
C GLU A 40 -18.88 10.61 5.91
N HIS A 41 -17.56 10.46 5.83
CA HIS A 41 -16.72 10.00 6.94
C HIS A 41 -16.19 11.16 7.80
N ASN A 42 -16.36 12.40 7.32
CA ASN A 42 -16.08 13.64 8.01
C ASN A 42 -17.19 14.65 7.63
N PRO A 43 -17.89 15.29 8.59
CA PRO A 43 -18.93 16.28 8.27
C PRO A 43 -18.41 17.47 7.44
N ASP A 44 -17.12 17.78 7.55
CA ASP A 44 -16.49 18.88 6.80
C ASP A 44 -16.53 18.66 5.28
N ILE A 45 -16.74 17.44 4.77
CA ILE A 45 -16.83 17.19 3.33
C ILE A 45 -18.27 17.09 2.82
N ALA A 46 -19.28 17.21 3.70
CA ALA A 46 -20.67 16.99 3.34
C ALA A 46 -21.14 17.89 2.18
N HIS A 47 -20.68 19.15 2.15
CA HIS A 47 -21.00 20.10 1.07
C HIS A 47 -20.41 19.73 -0.30
N LEU A 48 -19.44 18.80 -0.35
CA LEU A 48 -18.84 18.31 -1.59
C LEU A 48 -19.58 17.08 -2.14
N ILE A 49 -20.48 16.48 -1.36
CA ILE A 49 -21.24 15.27 -1.73
C ILE A 49 -22.55 15.71 -2.40
N THR A 50 -22.46 16.01 -3.70
CA THR A 50 -23.58 16.60 -4.45
C THR A 50 -24.30 15.62 -5.39
N ASP A 51 -23.64 14.56 -5.81
CA ASP A 51 -24.15 13.57 -6.77
C ASP A 51 -23.29 12.28 -6.69
N HIS A 52 -23.59 11.30 -7.53
CA HIS A 52 -23.04 9.95 -7.52
C HIS A 52 -21.81 9.81 -8.43
N PRO A 53 -20.60 9.59 -7.90
CA PRO A 53 -19.42 9.40 -8.72
C PRO A 53 -19.55 8.20 -9.67
N THR A 54 -19.02 8.37 -10.88
CA THR A 54 -18.96 7.31 -11.89
C THR A 54 -17.59 7.22 -12.51
N GLY A 55 -17.27 6.04 -13.03
CA GLY A 55 -15.94 5.84 -13.59
C GLY A 55 -15.74 4.46 -14.17
N PHE A 56 -14.49 4.18 -14.49
CA PHE A 56 -14.07 2.87 -14.96
C PHE A 56 -12.73 2.48 -14.38
N ILE A 57 -12.51 1.17 -14.25
CA ILE A 57 -11.23 0.59 -13.84
C ILE A 57 -10.79 -0.38 -14.94
N LEU A 58 -9.60 -0.14 -15.49
CA LEU A 58 -8.93 -1.05 -16.40
C LEU A 58 -7.84 -1.78 -15.65
N SER A 59 -7.75 -3.11 -15.78
CA SER A 59 -6.75 -3.88 -15.04
C SER A 59 -6.01 -4.86 -15.94
N TYR A 60 -4.69 -4.91 -15.77
CA TYR A 60 -3.85 -6.00 -16.22
C TYR A 60 -3.60 -6.92 -15.03
N ASN A 61 -3.88 -8.22 -15.18
CA ASN A 61 -3.58 -9.21 -14.16
C ASN A 61 -2.58 -10.23 -14.69
N ARG A 62 -1.49 -10.40 -13.95
CA ARG A 62 -0.63 -11.55 -14.04
C ARG A 62 -1.29 -12.71 -13.28
N LYS A 63 -1.72 -13.74 -14.03
CA LYS A 63 -2.32 -14.95 -13.44
C LYS A 63 -1.23 -15.84 -12.85
N THR A 64 -1.44 -16.29 -11.61
CA THR A 64 -0.57 -17.29 -10.97
C THR A 64 -1.24 -18.65 -10.95
N TYR A 65 -0.42 -19.70 -11.00
CA TYR A 65 -0.90 -21.08 -11.07
C TYR A 65 -0.12 -22.00 -10.13
N GLY A 66 0.76 -21.46 -9.28
CA GLY A 66 1.47 -22.24 -8.28
C GLY A 66 2.85 -22.65 -8.71
N PHE A 67 3.46 -21.95 -9.68
CA PHE A 67 4.83 -22.24 -10.07
C PHE A 67 5.78 -21.97 -8.89
N ASN A 68 5.63 -20.80 -8.28
CA ASN A 68 6.38 -20.41 -7.09
C ASN A 68 5.69 -20.87 -5.79
N GLU A 69 6.48 -21.17 -4.76
CA GLU A 69 5.97 -21.56 -3.43
C GLU A 69 5.01 -20.54 -2.82
N TRP A 70 5.31 -19.24 -2.97
CA TRP A 70 4.44 -18.19 -2.43
C TRP A 70 3.04 -18.22 -3.06
N GLU A 71 2.94 -18.57 -4.35
CA GLU A 71 1.64 -18.66 -5.04
C GLU A 71 0.79 -19.75 -4.39
N ARG A 72 1.35 -20.96 -4.21
CA ARG A 72 0.64 -22.09 -3.58
C ARG A 72 0.21 -21.79 -2.16
N ARG A 73 1.11 -21.22 -1.34
CA ARG A 73 0.83 -20.89 0.07
C ARG A 73 -0.24 -19.83 0.26
N TYR A 74 -0.48 -18.99 -0.75
CA TYR A 74 -1.50 -17.94 -0.74
C TYR A 74 -2.69 -18.25 -1.65
N GLN A 75 -2.87 -19.51 -2.06
CA GLN A 75 -3.98 -19.97 -2.90
C GLN A 75 -4.04 -19.27 -4.28
N TYR A 76 -2.88 -19.17 -4.93
CA TYR A 76 -2.70 -18.67 -6.29
C TYR A 76 -3.28 -17.27 -6.49
N PRO A 77 -2.79 -16.27 -5.74
CA PRO A 77 -3.26 -14.89 -5.90
C PRO A 77 -2.71 -14.31 -7.20
N ASP A 78 -3.50 -13.51 -7.89
CA ASP A 78 -2.96 -12.73 -9.00
C ASP A 78 -2.34 -11.45 -8.49
N TRP A 79 -1.48 -10.84 -9.30
CA TRP A 79 -1.00 -9.48 -9.08
C TRP A 79 -1.06 -8.70 -10.38
N GLY A 80 -1.03 -7.39 -10.32
CA GLY A 80 -1.17 -6.61 -11.54
C GLY A 80 -1.14 -5.12 -11.33
N PHE A 81 -1.60 -4.43 -12.36
CA PHE A 81 -1.73 -2.98 -12.37
C PHE A 81 -3.14 -2.59 -12.80
N SER A 82 -3.68 -1.57 -12.14
CA SER A 82 -4.97 -0.99 -12.50
C SER A 82 -4.82 0.49 -12.81
N PHE A 83 -5.59 0.96 -13.77
CA PHE A 83 -5.87 2.37 -14.00
C PHE A 83 -7.34 2.63 -13.64
N ALA A 84 -7.62 3.65 -12.83
CA ALA A 84 -8.98 4.05 -12.51
C ALA A 84 -9.20 5.50 -12.94
N TYR A 85 -10.27 5.75 -13.69
CA TYR A 85 -10.80 7.07 -13.91
C TYR A 85 -12.07 7.23 -13.09
N GLN A 86 -12.20 8.34 -12.37
CA GLN A 86 -13.37 8.65 -11.58
C GLN A 86 -13.80 10.11 -11.77
N ASN A 87 -15.04 10.33 -12.16
CA ASN A 87 -15.68 11.65 -12.16
C ASN A 87 -16.44 11.82 -10.84
N MET A 88 -16.07 12.82 -10.05
CA MET A 88 -16.65 13.05 -8.72
C MET A 88 -18.01 13.75 -8.77
N LYS A 89 -18.47 14.17 -9.97
CA LYS A 89 -19.74 14.87 -10.18
C LYS A 89 -19.92 16.13 -9.33
N ASN A 90 -18.81 16.74 -8.95
CA ASN A 90 -18.76 17.99 -8.22
C ASN A 90 -17.64 18.85 -8.84
N GLN A 91 -17.93 20.11 -9.14
CA GLN A 91 -16.98 21.00 -9.83
C GLN A 91 -15.72 21.31 -9.00
N TYR A 92 -15.82 21.24 -7.67
CA TYR A 92 -14.70 21.51 -6.76
C TYR A 92 -13.81 20.27 -6.59
N LEU A 93 -14.39 19.06 -6.61
CA LEU A 93 -13.63 17.80 -6.57
C LEU A 93 -13.09 17.37 -7.94
N GLY A 94 -13.80 17.69 -9.02
CA GLY A 94 -13.39 17.39 -10.40
C GLY A 94 -13.33 15.90 -10.72
N LYS A 95 -12.20 15.47 -11.29
CA LYS A 95 -11.95 14.11 -11.78
C LYS A 95 -10.63 13.59 -11.21
N ASN A 96 -10.60 12.31 -10.88
CA ASN A 96 -9.42 11.60 -10.41
C ASN A 96 -8.96 10.54 -11.41
N TYR A 97 -7.64 10.42 -11.55
CA TYR A 97 -6.97 9.46 -12.43
C TYR A 97 -5.95 8.68 -11.61
N GLY A 98 -6.28 7.47 -11.19
CA GLY A 98 -5.46 6.62 -10.33
C GLY A 98 -4.68 5.56 -11.10
N LEU A 99 -3.43 5.32 -10.70
CA LEU A 99 -2.62 4.18 -11.10
C LEU A 99 -2.28 3.37 -9.86
N TYR A 100 -2.48 2.05 -9.93
CA TYR A 100 -2.36 1.14 -8.79
C TYR A 100 -1.51 -0.06 -9.15
N GLY A 101 -0.73 -0.55 -8.19
CA GLY A 101 -0.37 -1.97 -8.13
C GLY A 101 -1.40 -2.69 -7.27
N HIS A 102 -1.80 -3.89 -7.67
CA HIS A 102 -2.83 -4.65 -6.95
C HIS A 102 -2.52 -6.14 -6.82
N PHE A 103 -3.20 -6.76 -5.86
CA PHE A 103 -3.28 -8.20 -5.68
C PHE A 103 -4.74 -8.66 -5.66
N ASN A 104 -4.98 -9.88 -6.16
CA ASN A 104 -6.27 -10.56 -6.15
C ASN A 104 -6.16 -11.82 -5.28
N TRP A 105 -7.02 -11.93 -4.27
CA TRP A 105 -7.20 -13.16 -3.51
C TRP A 105 -8.54 -13.79 -3.84
N TYR A 106 -8.50 -15.09 -4.06
CA TYR A 106 -9.63 -15.86 -4.55
C TYR A 106 -10.21 -16.75 -3.45
N PHE A 107 -11.53 -16.77 -3.38
CA PHE A 107 -12.34 -17.52 -2.42
C PHE A 107 -13.48 -18.22 -3.16
N LEU A 108 -14.20 -19.12 -2.46
CA LEU A 108 -15.37 -19.83 -3.00
C LEU A 108 -15.07 -20.51 -4.35
N ASN A 109 -14.03 -21.35 -4.38
CA ASN A 109 -13.54 -22.00 -5.60
C ASN A 109 -13.22 -20.99 -6.72
N ARG A 110 -12.57 -19.90 -6.34
CA ARG A 110 -12.19 -18.77 -7.21
C ARG A 110 -13.35 -18.03 -7.88
N ASN A 111 -14.57 -18.15 -7.37
CA ASN A 111 -15.72 -17.37 -7.85
C ASN A 111 -15.93 -16.05 -7.08
N LEU A 112 -15.21 -15.84 -5.96
CA LEU A 112 -15.17 -14.57 -5.25
C LEU A 112 -13.73 -14.06 -5.27
N VAL A 113 -13.51 -12.82 -5.70
CA VAL A 113 -12.21 -12.15 -5.65
C VAL A 113 -12.27 -10.95 -4.73
N ILE A 114 -11.29 -10.85 -3.83
CA ILE A 114 -10.97 -9.64 -3.09
C ILE A 114 -9.71 -9.04 -3.69
N ARG A 115 -9.81 -7.84 -4.25
CA ARG A 115 -8.69 -7.09 -4.82
C ARG A 115 -8.36 -5.90 -3.93
N LEU A 116 -7.09 -5.78 -3.55
CA LEU A 116 -6.55 -4.58 -2.90
C LEU A 116 -5.58 -3.90 -3.87
N GLY A 117 -5.86 -2.65 -4.21
CA GLY A 117 -5.00 -1.80 -5.02
C GLY A 117 -4.45 -0.64 -4.20
N GLN A 118 -3.17 -0.33 -4.38
CA GLN A 118 -2.52 0.84 -3.80
C GLN A 118 -1.73 1.57 -4.88
N GLY A 119 -1.78 2.89 -4.88
CA GLY A 119 -0.92 3.68 -5.76
C GLY A 119 -1.13 5.18 -5.62
N VAL A 120 -1.05 5.87 -6.75
CA VAL A 120 -1.04 7.34 -6.84
C VAL A 120 -2.12 7.79 -7.81
N ALA A 121 -2.83 8.84 -7.45
CA ALA A 121 -3.84 9.46 -8.29
C ALA A 121 -3.51 10.92 -8.57
N TYR A 122 -3.88 11.37 -9.76
CA TYR A 122 -3.94 12.78 -10.13
C TYR A 122 -5.36 13.29 -9.94
N ALA A 123 -5.53 14.32 -9.12
CA ALA A 123 -6.77 15.04 -8.91
C ALA A 123 -6.77 16.32 -9.76
N SER A 124 -7.79 16.48 -10.60
CA SER A 124 -7.82 17.61 -11.54
C SER A 124 -8.10 18.96 -10.90
N ASN A 125 -8.73 18.97 -9.72
CA ASN A 125 -9.20 20.17 -9.04
C ASN A 125 -8.81 20.11 -7.56
N PRO A 126 -7.52 20.14 -7.18
CA PRO A 126 -7.15 20.25 -5.78
C PRO A 126 -7.57 21.59 -5.18
N TYR A 127 -7.43 21.73 -3.87
CA TYR A 127 -7.54 22.98 -3.15
C TYR A 127 -6.60 24.03 -3.74
N ASP A 128 -7.15 25.21 -3.98
CA ASP A 128 -6.41 26.43 -4.32
C ASP A 128 -7.08 27.60 -3.60
N ARG A 129 -6.27 28.39 -2.90
CA ARG A 129 -6.78 29.47 -2.03
C ARG A 129 -7.59 30.53 -2.77
N GLU A 130 -7.31 30.74 -4.06
CA GLU A 130 -7.96 31.77 -4.87
C GLU A 130 -9.00 31.16 -5.80
N LYS A 131 -8.70 30.01 -6.42
CA LYS A 131 -9.48 29.43 -7.51
C LYS A 131 -10.42 28.31 -7.08
N ASN A 132 -10.11 27.59 -6.00
CA ASN A 132 -10.87 26.41 -5.56
C ASN A 132 -10.84 26.21 -4.05
N TYR A 133 -11.13 27.28 -3.30
CA TYR A 133 -11.04 27.28 -1.83
C TYR A 133 -12.13 26.41 -1.17
N ILE A 134 -13.14 25.98 -1.93
CA ILE A 134 -14.24 25.11 -1.46
C ILE A 134 -13.78 23.65 -1.32
N ASN A 135 -12.78 23.20 -2.08
CA ASN A 135 -12.29 21.82 -2.00
C ASN A 135 -11.38 21.64 -0.78
N ASN A 136 -11.95 21.22 0.35
CA ASN A 136 -11.18 20.86 1.54
C ASN A 136 -10.78 19.37 1.59
N ALA A 137 -11.08 18.59 0.56
CA ALA A 137 -10.74 17.16 0.52
C ALA A 137 -9.31 16.92 0.02
N TYR A 138 -8.87 17.66 -1.01
CA TYR A 138 -7.62 17.39 -1.74
C TYR A 138 -6.64 18.54 -1.68
N GLY A 139 -5.69 18.46 -0.75
CA GLY A 139 -4.68 19.50 -0.62
C GLY A 139 -3.67 19.52 -1.76
N THR A 140 -3.51 18.46 -2.56
CA THR A 140 -2.47 18.35 -3.61
C THR A 140 -3.04 17.77 -4.91
N GLU A 141 -2.35 18.01 -6.03
CA GLU A 141 -2.68 17.38 -7.32
C GLU A 141 -2.43 15.88 -7.30
N PHE A 142 -1.35 15.43 -6.66
CA PHE A 142 -1.04 14.02 -6.50
C PHE A 142 -1.49 13.52 -5.13
N LEU A 143 -2.31 12.48 -5.14
CA LEU A 143 -2.92 11.85 -3.98
C LEU A 143 -2.40 10.41 -3.86
N SER A 144 -2.22 9.94 -2.63
CA SER A 144 -2.25 8.51 -2.33
C SER A 144 -3.65 7.99 -2.60
N THR A 145 -3.74 6.82 -3.22
CA THR A 145 -5.03 6.18 -3.46
C THR A 145 -4.98 4.70 -3.20
N THR A 146 -6.05 4.22 -2.57
CA THR A 146 -6.25 2.81 -2.25
C THR A 146 -7.63 2.43 -2.73
N PHE A 147 -7.78 1.25 -3.32
CA PHE A 147 -9.10 0.68 -3.48
C PHE A 147 -9.17 -0.75 -2.97
N LEU A 148 -10.33 -1.09 -2.41
CA LEU A 148 -10.73 -2.45 -2.09
C LEU A 148 -11.89 -2.81 -3.00
N LYS A 149 -11.85 -3.98 -3.64
CA LYS A 149 -12.90 -4.45 -4.53
C LYS A 149 -13.25 -5.89 -4.18
N ALA A 150 -14.53 -6.18 -3.99
CA ALA A 150 -15.06 -7.50 -3.71
C ALA A 150 -16.04 -7.89 -4.80
N ASN A 151 -15.65 -8.84 -5.64
CA ASN A 151 -16.41 -9.22 -6.83
C ASN A 151 -16.73 -10.70 -6.85
N TYR A 152 -17.96 -11.04 -7.23
CA TYR A 152 -18.21 -12.32 -7.85
C TYR A 152 -17.62 -12.32 -9.26
N VAL A 153 -16.89 -13.38 -9.60
CA VAL A 153 -16.20 -13.53 -10.88
C VAL A 153 -16.56 -14.87 -11.50
N LYS A 154 -16.80 -14.87 -12.80
CA LYS A 154 -16.86 -16.07 -13.63
C LYS A 154 -15.89 -15.90 -14.78
N GLU A 155 -14.67 -16.37 -14.57
CA GLU A 155 -13.60 -16.31 -15.56
C GLU A 155 -13.86 -17.32 -16.69
N ASN A 156 -13.41 -16.97 -17.91
CA ASN A 156 -13.45 -17.85 -19.09
C ASN A 156 -14.83 -18.51 -19.34
N LEU A 157 -15.91 -17.74 -19.27
CA LEU A 157 -17.26 -18.15 -19.62
C LEU A 157 -17.39 -18.53 -21.11
N TYR A 158 -16.74 -17.80 -22.02
CA TYR A 158 -16.74 -18.09 -23.45
C TYR A 158 -15.43 -17.65 -24.12
N LYS A 159 -14.62 -18.62 -24.57
CA LYS A 159 -13.38 -18.39 -25.36
C LYS A 159 -12.45 -17.32 -24.76
N GLY A 160 -12.21 -17.38 -23.44
CA GLY A 160 -11.42 -16.42 -22.66
C GLY A 160 -12.23 -15.28 -22.05
N LEU A 161 -13.41 -14.95 -22.58
CA LEU A 161 -14.29 -13.91 -22.04
C LEU A 161 -14.92 -14.37 -20.73
N GLY A 162 -14.88 -13.53 -19.71
CA GLY A 162 -15.51 -13.72 -18.41
C GLY A 162 -16.26 -12.47 -17.95
N LEU A 163 -17.04 -12.62 -16.89
CA LEU A 163 -17.90 -11.59 -16.31
C LEU A 163 -17.62 -11.44 -14.83
N HIS A 164 -17.79 -10.22 -14.33
CA HIS A 164 -17.69 -9.96 -12.91
C HIS A 164 -18.54 -8.78 -12.47
N ALA A 165 -19.00 -8.85 -11.22
CA ALA A 165 -19.80 -7.80 -10.60
C ALA A 165 -19.57 -7.81 -9.10
N GLY A 166 -19.73 -6.64 -8.46
CA GLY A 166 -19.53 -6.52 -7.03
C GLY A 166 -19.52 -5.09 -6.54
N VAL A 167 -18.74 -4.87 -5.49
CA VAL A 167 -18.62 -3.58 -4.81
C VAL A 167 -17.16 -3.17 -4.69
N SER A 168 -16.93 -1.87 -4.69
CA SER A 168 -15.62 -1.28 -4.45
C SER A 168 -15.68 -0.09 -3.50
N ILE A 169 -14.60 0.10 -2.76
CA ILE A 169 -14.31 1.31 -1.98
C ILE A 169 -13.06 1.92 -2.59
N ILE A 170 -13.11 3.19 -2.97
CA ILE A 170 -11.97 3.93 -3.51
C ILE A 170 -11.68 5.12 -2.58
N HIS A 171 -10.47 5.18 -2.06
CA HIS A 171 -9.98 6.24 -1.18
C HIS A 171 -8.99 7.16 -1.91
N TYR A 172 -9.12 8.46 -1.68
CA TYR A 172 -8.19 9.48 -2.16
C TYR A 172 -7.81 10.43 -1.03
N SER A 173 -6.53 10.52 -0.70
CA SER A 173 -5.97 11.48 0.26
C SER A 173 -4.53 11.82 -0.09
N ASN A 174 -3.95 12.86 0.48
CA ASN A 174 -2.53 13.17 0.30
C ASN A 174 -1.66 12.75 1.50
N ALA A 175 -2.22 11.98 2.44
CA ALA A 175 -1.53 11.51 3.63
C ALA A 175 -0.82 12.63 4.43
N ASN A 176 -1.50 13.77 4.58
CA ASN A 176 -1.02 14.98 5.24
C ASN A 176 0.23 15.60 4.62
N LEU A 177 0.45 15.37 3.33
CA LEU A 177 1.50 16.04 2.58
C LEU A 177 1.26 17.56 2.51
N ARG A 178 0.01 18.00 2.32
CA ARG A 178 -0.40 19.41 2.31
C ARG A 178 -1.83 19.57 2.80
N ALA A 179 -2.10 20.51 3.69
CA ALA A 179 -3.46 20.82 4.10
C ALA A 179 -4.19 21.66 3.03
N PRO A 180 -5.53 21.52 2.90
CA PRO A 180 -6.42 20.63 3.66
C PRO A 180 -6.38 19.19 3.12
N ASN A 181 -6.74 18.20 3.95
CA ASN A 181 -6.74 16.79 3.53
C ASN A 181 -7.88 16.00 4.20
N ASN A 182 -9.13 16.46 4.05
CA ASN A 182 -10.28 15.72 4.56
C ASN A 182 -10.57 14.44 3.75
N SER A 183 -9.93 14.26 2.59
CA SER A 183 -10.01 13.08 1.74
C SER A 183 -11.40 12.80 1.16
N THR A 184 -11.51 11.79 0.30
CA THR A 184 -12.81 11.21 -0.08
C THR A 184 -12.75 9.70 -0.07
N ASN A 185 -13.90 9.09 0.23
CA ASN A 185 -14.13 7.65 0.15
C ASN A 185 -15.35 7.41 -0.72
N THR A 186 -15.20 6.70 -1.84
CA THR A 186 -16.34 6.34 -2.70
C THR A 186 -16.69 4.88 -2.50
N TRP A 187 -17.92 4.59 -2.08
CA TRP A 187 -18.50 3.27 -2.16
C TRP A 187 -19.23 3.12 -3.49
N ALA A 188 -18.89 2.12 -4.29
CA ALA A 188 -19.46 1.93 -5.62
C ALA A 188 -19.87 0.48 -5.89
N PHE A 189 -20.87 0.32 -6.73
CA PHE A 189 -21.18 -0.95 -7.39
C PHE A 189 -20.49 -0.98 -8.75
N ASN A 190 -19.91 -2.11 -9.11
CA ASN A 190 -19.22 -2.29 -10.39
C ASN A 190 -19.70 -3.53 -11.12
N VAL A 191 -19.68 -3.44 -12.46
CA VAL A 191 -19.87 -4.55 -13.38
C VAL A 191 -18.81 -4.47 -14.46
N GLY A 192 -18.33 -5.62 -14.92
CA GLY A 192 -17.25 -5.64 -15.89
C GLY A 192 -17.06 -6.96 -16.60
N LEU A 193 -16.16 -6.89 -17.57
CA LEU A 193 -15.74 -7.99 -18.42
C LEU A 193 -14.25 -8.27 -18.18
N SER A 194 -13.88 -9.53 -18.28
CA SER A 194 -12.50 -9.99 -18.26
C SER A 194 -12.19 -10.76 -19.53
N TYR A 195 -10.98 -10.67 -20.07
CA TYR A 195 -10.51 -11.53 -21.14
C TYR A 195 -9.20 -12.20 -20.74
N LEU A 196 -9.23 -13.53 -20.60
CA LEU A 196 -8.07 -14.38 -20.34
C LEU A 196 -7.38 -14.70 -21.67
N PHE A 197 -6.15 -14.23 -21.83
CA PHE A 197 -5.35 -14.53 -23.01
C PHE A 197 -4.82 -15.95 -22.94
N ASP A 198 -4.74 -16.60 -24.10
CA ASP A 198 -4.26 -17.98 -24.23
C ASP A 198 -5.00 -18.96 -23.30
N HIS A 199 -6.32 -18.75 -23.15
CA HIS A 199 -7.16 -19.49 -22.20
C HIS A 199 -7.19 -21.01 -22.44
N GLU A 200 -6.95 -21.48 -23.67
CA GLU A 200 -6.88 -22.91 -24.00
C GLU A 200 -5.62 -23.58 -23.43
N ASN A 201 -4.52 -22.81 -23.28
CA ASN A 201 -3.24 -23.28 -22.75
C ASN A 201 -3.01 -22.80 -21.31
N PHE A 202 -4.07 -22.41 -20.58
CA PHE A 202 -3.93 -22.01 -19.19
C PHE A 202 -3.36 -23.17 -18.36
N PRO A 203 -2.26 -22.98 -17.61
CA PRO A 203 -1.66 -24.06 -16.84
C PRO A 203 -2.59 -24.57 -15.74
N ASP A 204 -2.58 -25.88 -15.50
CA ASP A 204 -3.21 -26.45 -14.31
C ASP A 204 -2.57 -25.90 -13.04
N TYR A 205 -3.39 -25.76 -11.99
CA TYR A 205 -2.89 -25.34 -10.68
C TYR A 205 -1.95 -26.39 -10.10
N VAL A 206 -0.71 -25.98 -9.85
CA VAL A 206 0.35 -26.84 -9.34
C VAL A 206 0.15 -27.06 -7.85
N VAL A 207 -0.10 -28.32 -7.48
CA VAL A 207 -0.08 -28.79 -6.09
C VAL A 207 1.26 -29.49 -5.84
N LYS A 208 2.06 -28.93 -4.93
CA LYS A 208 3.35 -29.48 -4.50
C LYS A 208 3.40 -29.52 -2.98
N ASP A 209 4.07 -30.53 -2.43
CA ASP A 209 4.36 -30.61 -1.00
C ASP A 209 5.46 -29.61 -0.64
N ASP A 210 5.05 -28.39 -0.33
CA ASP A 210 5.94 -27.36 0.17
C ASP A 210 6.50 -27.74 1.54
N PRO A 211 7.73 -27.34 1.89
CA PRO A 211 8.27 -27.54 3.23
C PRO A 211 7.29 -27.06 4.31
N PRO A 212 7.30 -27.63 5.53
CA PRO A 212 6.45 -27.11 6.60
C PRO A 212 6.68 -25.61 6.79
N SER A 213 5.62 -24.80 6.96
CA SER A 213 5.77 -23.34 7.08
C SER A 213 6.75 -22.93 8.21
N ALA A 214 6.85 -23.74 9.26
CA ALA A 214 7.80 -23.56 10.36
C ALA A 214 9.27 -23.71 9.95
N SER A 215 9.59 -24.38 8.83
CA SER A 215 10.97 -24.50 8.33
C SER A 215 11.59 -23.15 7.93
N HIS A 216 10.76 -22.12 7.77
CA HIS A 216 11.16 -20.75 7.46
C HIS A 216 11.38 -19.89 8.72
N ALA A 217 11.26 -20.47 9.92
CA ALA A 217 11.54 -19.76 11.15
C ALA A 217 13.01 -19.36 11.22
N GLU A 218 13.27 -18.12 11.62
CA GLU A 218 14.63 -17.58 11.75
C GLU A 218 14.90 -17.25 13.22
N LYS A 219 16.17 -17.11 13.60
CA LYS A 219 16.54 -16.56 14.92
C LYS A 219 16.15 -15.08 15.00
N LEU A 220 16.25 -14.49 16.20
CA LEU A 220 16.06 -13.05 16.35
C LEU A 220 17.05 -12.29 15.45
N LYS A 221 16.55 -11.26 14.79
CA LYS A 221 17.32 -10.37 13.92
C LYS A 221 17.21 -8.94 14.37
N TYR A 222 18.32 -8.22 14.31
CA TYR A 222 18.37 -6.81 14.70
C TYR A 222 18.20 -5.95 13.47
N ASN A 223 17.35 -4.95 13.57
CA ASN A 223 17.02 -4.06 12.46
C ASN A 223 17.31 -2.62 12.85
N PHE A 224 17.96 -1.90 11.93
CA PHE A 224 18.19 -0.47 12.04
C PHE A 224 17.62 0.19 10.78
N VAL A 225 16.77 1.19 10.96
CA VAL A 225 16.02 1.80 9.87
C VAL A 225 16.05 3.30 10.01
N PHE A 226 16.33 3.96 8.89
CA PHE A 226 16.11 5.39 8.75
C PHE A 226 14.92 5.61 7.83
N ARG A 227 13.98 6.45 8.25
CA ARG A 227 12.84 6.88 7.44
C ARG A 227 12.81 8.38 7.31
N PHE A 228 12.28 8.85 6.19
CA PHE A 228 12.08 10.27 5.92
C PHE A 228 10.81 10.49 5.09
N GLY A 229 10.32 11.73 5.10
CA GLY A 229 9.17 12.15 4.30
C GLY A 229 8.93 13.64 4.48
N TRP A 230 7.80 14.12 3.96
CA TRP A 230 7.35 15.49 4.10
C TRP A 230 5.88 15.51 4.51
N ASN A 231 5.52 16.48 5.33
CA ASN A 231 4.15 16.72 5.74
C ASN A 231 3.93 18.18 6.15
N GLU A 232 2.66 18.55 6.32
CA GLU A 232 2.20 19.82 6.86
C GLU A 232 1.29 19.54 8.06
N SER A 233 1.09 20.52 8.94
CA SER A 233 0.03 20.45 9.95
C SER A 233 -1.36 20.56 9.29
N ASP A 234 -2.44 20.40 10.06
CA ASP A 234 -3.78 20.60 9.50
C ASP A 234 -4.15 22.07 9.30
N VAL A 235 -3.28 23.01 9.70
CA VAL A 235 -3.49 24.44 9.50
C VAL A 235 -3.03 24.82 8.09
N VAL A 236 -4.00 25.10 7.22
CA VAL A 236 -3.77 25.41 5.81
C VAL A 236 -2.79 26.58 5.65
N GLY A 237 -1.61 26.31 5.09
CA GLY A 237 -0.63 27.34 4.76
C GLY A 237 0.57 27.47 5.66
N GLN A 238 0.72 26.58 6.63
CA GLN A 238 1.94 26.53 7.44
C GLN A 238 3.13 26.03 6.63
N GLY A 239 2.87 25.31 5.53
CA GLY A 239 3.91 24.85 4.62
C GLY A 239 4.38 23.44 4.92
N GLN A 240 5.15 22.88 3.98
CA GLN A 240 5.58 21.50 4.03
C GLN A 240 6.98 21.40 4.61
N PHE A 241 7.15 20.53 5.60
CA PHE A 241 8.41 20.33 6.28
C PHE A 241 8.86 18.87 6.19
N PRO A 242 10.18 18.63 6.14
CA PRO A 242 10.68 17.27 6.22
C PRO A 242 10.47 16.70 7.61
N PHE A 243 10.33 15.38 7.70
CA PHE A 243 10.45 14.66 8.95
C PHE A 243 11.41 13.48 8.80
N TYR A 244 11.94 13.02 9.92
CA TYR A 244 12.85 11.90 10.01
C TYR A 244 12.46 10.97 11.15
N VAL A 245 12.66 9.66 10.94
CA VAL A 245 12.46 8.65 11.98
C VAL A 245 13.64 7.69 11.99
N ALA A 246 14.31 7.63 13.13
CA ALA A 246 15.31 6.61 13.40
C ALA A 246 14.67 5.48 14.21
N SER A 247 14.78 4.24 13.75
CA SER A 247 14.23 3.08 14.44
C SER A 247 15.26 1.99 14.65
N ALA A 248 15.18 1.36 15.82
CA ALA A 248 15.88 0.14 16.13
C ALA A 248 14.87 -0.89 16.66
N PHE A 249 14.86 -2.09 16.10
CA PHE A 249 13.93 -3.13 16.52
C PHE A 249 14.48 -4.53 16.35
N VAL A 250 13.93 -5.46 17.11
CA VAL A 250 14.17 -6.89 16.94
C VAL A 250 13.00 -7.50 16.20
N ASP A 251 13.29 -8.39 15.25
CA ASP A 251 12.27 -9.22 14.62
C ASP A 251 12.49 -10.71 14.83
N LYS A 252 11.39 -11.45 14.82
CA LYS A 252 11.36 -12.92 14.85
C LYS A 252 10.46 -13.42 13.74
N ARG A 253 11.05 -13.98 12.69
CA ARG A 253 10.29 -14.75 11.70
C ARG A 253 9.92 -16.10 12.31
N ILE A 254 8.63 -16.35 12.48
CA ILE A 254 8.12 -17.57 13.12
C ILE A 254 7.75 -18.66 12.11
N ASN A 255 7.43 -18.28 10.87
CA ASN A 255 7.07 -19.20 9.79
C ASN A 255 7.18 -18.49 8.42
N TYR A 256 6.68 -19.12 7.36
CA TYR A 256 6.73 -18.57 6.01
C TYR A 256 6.11 -17.17 5.91
N LYS A 257 4.95 -16.99 6.55
CA LYS A 257 4.06 -15.83 6.40
C LYS A 257 4.25 -14.77 7.47
N SER A 258 4.70 -15.11 8.67
CA SER A 258 4.62 -14.22 9.83
C SER A 258 5.98 -13.89 10.42
N THR A 259 6.20 -12.59 10.65
CA THR A 259 7.33 -12.05 11.42
C THR A 259 6.79 -11.10 12.46
N PHE A 260 7.18 -11.27 13.73
CA PHE A 260 6.83 -10.32 14.79
C PHE A 260 7.97 -9.33 15.01
N GLN A 261 7.63 -8.13 15.44
CA GLN A 261 8.54 -7.02 15.66
C GLN A 261 8.30 -6.37 17.02
N ALA A 262 9.36 -5.91 17.66
CA ALA A 262 9.28 -5.02 18.81
C ALA A 262 10.47 -4.07 18.80
N GLY A 263 10.24 -2.78 19.03
CA GLY A 263 11.32 -1.81 18.98
C GLY A 263 10.95 -0.40 19.40
N VAL A 264 11.84 0.51 19.05
CA VAL A 264 11.80 1.93 19.42
C VAL A 264 11.90 2.78 18.16
N ASP A 265 11.15 3.87 18.16
CA ASP A 265 11.20 4.93 17.16
C ASP A 265 11.57 6.26 17.82
N VAL A 266 12.44 7.03 17.18
CA VAL A 266 12.71 8.43 17.52
C VAL A 266 12.29 9.30 16.34
N PHE A 267 11.36 10.22 16.60
CA PHE A 267 10.71 11.06 15.60
C PHE A 267 11.22 12.49 15.66
N PHE A 268 11.56 13.03 14.50
CA PHE A 268 11.94 14.42 14.27
C PHE A 268 10.99 14.99 13.22
N ALA A 269 9.89 15.59 13.66
CA ALA A 269 8.84 16.08 12.77
C ALA A 269 8.83 17.60 12.74
N GLU A 270 9.55 18.19 11.79
CA GLU A 270 9.83 19.65 11.79
C GLU A 270 8.56 20.51 11.68
N PHE A 271 7.50 20.01 11.04
CA PHE A 271 6.22 20.72 10.95
C PHE A 271 5.61 21.07 12.31
N LEU A 272 5.93 20.28 13.36
CA LEU A 272 5.45 20.54 14.71
C LEU A 272 6.01 21.83 15.28
N LYS A 273 7.22 22.28 14.87
CA LYS A 273 7.77 23.56 15.33
C LYS A 273 6.88 24.73 14.92
N GLU A 274 6.46 24.74 13.66
CA GLU A 274 5.54 25.77 13.15
C GLU A 274 4.16 25.67 13.81
N LEU A 275 3.67 24.45 14.03
CA LEU A 275 2.38 24.26 14.70
C LEU A 275 2.42 24.74 16.15
N ILE A 276 3.48 24.40 16.89
CA ILE A 276 3.72 24.83 18.27
C ILE A 276 3.78 26.37 18.33
N TYR A 277 4.61 26.98 17.48
CA TYR A 277 4.74 28.43 17.41
C TYR A 277 3.41 29.11 17.10
N TYR A 278 2.70 28.64 16.08
CA TYR A 278 1.37 29.14 15.72
C TYR A 278 0.39 29.04 16.89
N GLN A 279 0.32 27.88 17.56
CA GLN A 279 -0.61 27.68 18.65
C GLN A 279 -0.30 28.54 19.88
N SER A 280 0.99 28.75 20.20
CA SER A 280 1.41 29.62 21.31
C SER A 280 0.92 31.07 21.15
N ILE A 281 0.77 31.54 19.91
CA ILE A 281 0.32 32.91 19.60
C ILE A 281 -1.19 32.96 19.39
N ALA A 282 -1.74 32.03 18.61
CA ALA A 282 -3.14 32.05 18.20
C ALA A 282 -4.11 31.53 19.26
N PHE A 283 -3.64 30.67 20.17
CA PHE A 283 -4.44 30.07 21.24
C PHE A 283 -3.74 30.21 22.60
N PRO A 284 -3.71 31.42 23.19
CA PRO A 284 -3.07 31.67 24.49
C PRO A 284 -3.57 30.76 25.62
N ASP A 285 -4.83 30.31 25.55
CA ASP A 285 -5.44 29.40 26.52
C ASP A 285 -4.75 28.02 26.58
N TYR A 286 -3.96 27.65 25.56
CA TYR A 286 -3.19 26.40 25.57
C TYR A 286 -1.94 26.48 26.44
N ASN A 287 -1.57 27.67 26.95
CA ASN A 287 -0.40 27.89 27.81
C ASN A 287 0.91 27.31 27.25
N LEU A 288 1.07 27.40 25.92
CA LEU A 288 2.30 27.00 25.23
C LEU A 288 3.32 28.14 25.27
N SER A 289 4.57 27.78 25.52
CA SER A 289 5.76 28.64 25.45
C SER A 289 6.20 28.93 24.02
N GLY A 290 5.90 28.06 23.06
CA GLY A 290 6.29 28.20 21.65
C GLY A 290 7.64 27.56 21.33
N ASP A 291 8.35 27.02 22.34
CA ASP A 291 9.63 26.32 22.20
C ASP A 291 9.59 24.87 22.75
N GLU A 292 8.38 24.30 22.89
CA GLU A 292 8.19 22.90 23.25
C GLU A 292 8.99 21.95 22.34
N ASP A 293 9.50 20.85 22.91
CA ASP A 293 10.28 19.91 22.12
C ASP A 293 9.40 19.11 21.14
N TYR A 294 9.49 19.44 19.86
CA TYR A 294 8.79 18.75 18.78
C TYR A 294 9.15 17.25 18.60
N LYS A 295 10.21 16.76 19.25
CA LYS A 295 10.67 15.37 19.14
C LYS A 295 9.78 14.43 19.93
N ARG A 296 9.61 13.21 19.42
CA ARG A 296 8.85 12.16 20.10
C ARG A 296 9.67 10.87 20.14
N VAL A 297 9.47 10.05 21.18
CA VAL A 297 10.02 8.69 21.27
C VAL A 297 8.89 7.72 21.48
N GLY A 298 8.79 6.71 20.63
CA GLY A 298 7.77 5.67 20.67
C GLY A 298 8.35 4.29 20.92
N LEU A 299 7.61 3.47 21.66
CA LEU A 299 7.80 2.02 21.66
C LEU A 299 6.75 1.41 20.75
N PHE A 300 7.09 0.37 20.00
CA PHE A 300 6.12 -0.31 19.15
C PHE A 300 6.25 -1.83 19.20
N ILE A 301 5.13 -2.49 18.92
CA ILE A 301 5.06 -3.88 18.50
C ILE A 301 4.52 -3.94 17.08
N GLY A 302 4.84 -5.00 16.34
CA GLY A 302 4.40 -5.13 14.97
C GLY A 302 4.38 -6.54 14.43
N HIS A 303 3.77 -6.67 13.27
CA HIS A 303 3.69 -7.88 12.48
C HIS A 303 4.05 -7.56 11.03
N GLU A 304 4.71 -8.51 10.37
CA GLU A 304 4.83 -8.54 8.94
C GLU A 304 4.15 -9.78 8.36
N LEU A 305 3.24 -9.54 7.42
CA LEU A 305 2.70 -10.57 6.55
C LEU A 305 3.59 -10.69 5.30
N ARG A 306 4.43 -11.73 5.27
CA ARG A 306 5.42 -11.99 4.21
C ARG A 306 4.83 -12.79 3.07
N PHE A 307 4.89 -12.26 1.86
CA PHE A 307 4.46 -12.97 0.66
C PHE A 307 5.63 -13.68 -0.02
N ASN A 308 6.63 -12.91 -0.41
CA ASN A 308 7.88 -13.40 -1.01
C ASN A 308 9.00 -12.47 -0.50
N LYS A 309 9.67 -11.74 -1.40
CA LYS A 309 10.57 -10.62 -1.06
C LYS A 309 9.81 -9.36 -0.62
N VAL A 310 8.48 -9.40 -0.57
CA VAL A 310 7.63 -8.29 -0.12
C VAL A 310 6.85 -8.72 1.11
N ALA A 311 6.68 -7.80 2.05
CA ALA A 311 5.87 -7.97 3.23
C ALA A 311 4.96 -6.76 3.46
N PHE A 312 3.75 -7.01 3.92
CA PHE A 312 2.90 -5.97 4.49
C PHE A 312 3.28 -5.77 5.94
N VAL A 313 3.57 -4.52 6.32
CA VAL A 313 4.00 -4.11 7.66
C VAL A 313 2.79 -3.55 8.40
N SER A 314 2.54 -4.02 9.62
CA SER A 314 1.61 -3.41 10.55
C SER A 314 2.26 -3.24 11.92
N GLN A 315 2.26 -2.02 12.43
CA GLN A 315 2.84 -1.71 13.75
C GLN A 315 1.86 -0.87 14.55
N LEU A 316 1.86 -1.08 15.85
CA LEU A 316 1.15 -0.30 16.85
C LEU A 316 2.17 0.17 17.88
N GLY A 317 2.20 1.48 18.10
CA GLY A 317 3.15 2.09 19.03
C GLY A 317 2.50 3.11 19.95
N TYR A 318 3.27 3.46 20.98
CA TYR A 318 2.89 4.40 22.03
C TYR A 318 4.05 5.34 22.30
N TYR A 319 3.79 6.65 22.32
CA TYR A 319 4.83 7.62 22.65
C TYR A 319 5.11 7.64 24.15
N VAL A 320 6.31 7.21 24.52
CA VAL A 320 6.83 7.30 25.89
C VAL A 320 7.40 8.69 26.18
N TYR A 321 7.91 9.38 25.15
CA TYR A 321 8.30 10.78 25.21
C TYR A 321 7.50 11.58 24.19
N TYR A 322 6.73 12.56 24.68
CA TYR A 322 5.72 13.30 23.92
C TYR A 322 5.38 14.60 24.69
N PRO A 323 6.24 15.63 24.58
CA PRO A 323 6.13 16.82 25.41
C PRO A 323 5.16 17.88 24.84
N PHE A 324 4.78 17.77 23.56
CA PHE A 324 3.74 18.56 22.93
C PHE A 324 2.56 17.66 22.54
N ASP A 325 1.33 18.07 22.91
CA ASP A 325 0.13 17.31 22.62
C ASP A 325 -0.31 17.51 21.15
N PHE A 326 -0.22 16.44 20.37
CA PHE A 326 -0.49 16.40 18.94
C PHE A 326 -1.13 15.08 18.51
N GLU A 327 -2.43 15.10 18.24
CA GLU A 327 -3.23 13.90 17.98
C GLU A 327 -3.29 12.95 19.18
N ASN A 328 -3.17 11.65 18.95
CA ASN A 328 -3.24 10.64 20.00
C ASN A 328 -1.86 10.14 20.38
N ARG A 329 -1.72 9.73 21.64
CA ARG A 329 -0.47 9.14 22.13
C ARG A 329 -0.16 7.76 21.55
N ILE A 330 -1.17 7.11 20.99
CA ILE A 330 -1.07 5.83 20.27
C ILE A 330 -0.96 6.14 18.78
N TYR A 331 0.02 5.54 18.12
CA TYR A 331 0.19 5.63 16.67
C TYR A 331 0.20 4.24 16.05
N ASN A 332 -0.18 4.17 14.78
CA ASN A 332 -0.08 2.98 13.95
C ASN A 332 0.75 3.27 12.71
N ARG A 333 1.40 2.24 12.19
CA ARG A 333 2.17 2.30 10.95
C ARG A 333 1.81 1.12 10.07
N LEU A 334 1.31 1.41 8.87
CA LEU A 334 0.93 0.40 7.88
C LEU A 334 1.68 0.63 6.58
N GLY A 335 2.06 -0.42 5.85
CA GLY A 335 2.62 -0.25 4.51
C GLY A 335 3.32 -1.47 3.96
N LEU A 336 4.22 -1.26 3.01
CA LEU A 336 4.93 -2.32 2.31
C LEU A 336 6.43 -2.24 2.57
N LYS A 337 7.06 -3.40 2.71
CA LYS A 337 8.50 -3.59 2.81
C LYS A 337 8.95 -4.54 1.72
N ARG A 338 10.07 -4.23 1.06
CA ARG A 338 10.73 -5.11 0.10
C ARG A 338 12.15 -5.44 0.58
N TYR A 339 12.46 -6.72 0.60
CA TYR A 339 13.74 -7.29 1.00
C TYR A 339 14.68 -7.49 -0.20
N PHE A 340 15.96 -7.26 0.03
CA PHE A 340 17.06 -7.36 -0.92
C PHE A 340 18.25 -8.09 -0.27
N PHE A 341 19.13 -8.64 -1.11
CA PHE A 341 20.39 -9.27 -0.67
C PHE A 341 20.21 -10.31 0.46
N ASN A 342 19.35 -11.30 0.24
CA ASN A 342 19.00 -12.32 1.23
C ASN A 342 18.50 -11.71 2.54
N ASP A 343 17.54 -10.81 2.42
CA ASP A 343 16.86 -10.10 3.50
C ASP A 343 17.74 -9.21 4.38
N LYS A 344 19.01 -8.97 4.02
CA LYS A 344 19.93 -8.11 4.78
C LYS A 344 19.65 -6.62 4.66
N ILE A 345 19.09 -6.20 3.52
CA ILE A 345 18.72 -4.81 3.25
C ILE A 345 17.25 -4.79 2.86
N PHE A 346 16.52 -3.78 3.29
CA PHE A 346 15.16 -3.57 2.84
C PHE A 346 14.87 -2.09 2.59
N ALA A 347 13.90 -1.86 1.71
CA ALA A 347 13.25 -0.57 1.55
C ALA A 347 11.78 -0.70 1.95
N SER A 348 11.18 0.37 2.45
CA SER A 348 9.77 0.39 2.83
C SER A 348 9.09 1.69 2.47
N VAL A 349 7.79 1.62 2.21
CA VAL A 349 6.90 2.77 2.12
C VAL A 349 5.77 2.51 3.12
N THR A 350 5.66 3.34 4.14
CA THR A 350 4.69 3.19 5.22
C THR A 350 3.93 4.49 5.46
N VAL A 351 2.69 4.40 5.91
CA VAL A 351 1.93 5.54 6.41
C VAL A 351 1.91 5.44 7.92
N LYS A 352 2.40 6.48 8.59
CA LYS A 352 2.22 6.66 10.02
C LYS A 352 0.93 7.45 10.25
N ALA A 353 0.13 7.01 11.21
CA ALA A 353 -1.16 7.60 11.53
C ALA A 353 -1.43 7.52 13.04
N HIS A 354 -2.39 8.32 13.48
CA HIS A 354 -3.03 8.19 14.78
C HIS A 354 -4.47 7.73 14.53
N TRP A 355 -4.68 6.42 14.65
CA TRP A 355 -5.90 5.75 14.21
C TRP A 355 -6.16 5.97 12.72
N ALA A 356 -7.21 6.71 12.37
CA ALA A 356 -7.60 7.00 10.99
C ALA A 356 -6.91 8.26 10.42
N LYS A 357 -6.23 9.06 11.25
CA LYS A 357 -5.62 10.33 10.82
C LYS A 357 -4.16 10.13 10.47
N ALA A 358 -3.84 10.18 9.18
CA ALA A 358 -2.48 10.06 8.68
C ALA A 358 -1.63 11.26 9.15
N GLU A 359 -0.41 11.00 9.62
CA GLU A 359 0.58 12.05 9.88
C GLU A 359 1.53 12.24 8.69
N GLY A 360 1.87 11.15 7.99
CA GLY A 360 2.78 11.23 6.85
C GLY A 360 3.11 9.88 6.21
N VAL A 361 3.49 9.93 4.93
CA VAL A 361 4.12 8.80 4.21
C VAL A 361 5.61 8.81 4.50
N GLU A 362 6.11 7.70 5.01
CA GLU A 362 7.50 7.46 5.37
C GLU A 362 8.17 6.57 4.30
N PHE A 363 9.26 7.04 3.72
CA PHE A 363 10.17 6.25 2.89
C PHE A 363 11.32 5.76 3.76
N GLY A 364 11.48 4.44 3.85
CA GLY A 364 12.44 3.81 4.75
C GLY A 364 13.49 2.98 4.03
N ILE A 365 14.72 3.03 4.53
CA ILE A 365 15.80 2.10 4.18
C ILE A 365 16.35 1.51 5.48
N GLY A 366 16.52 0.20 5.50
CA GLY A 366 16.98 -0.49 6.69
C GLY A 366 17.92 -1.65 6.40
N VAL A 367 18.69 -2.00 7.43
CA VAL A 367 19.53 -3.19 7.48
C VAL A 367 18.98 -4.16 8.51
N ARG A 368 19.09 -5.45 8.22
CA ARG A 368 18.64 -6.57 9.06
C ARG A 368 19.81 -7.54 9.26
N LEU A 369 20.25 -7.69 10.50
CA LEU A 369 21.47 -8.40 10.89
C LEU A 369 21.16 -9.76 11.54
#